data_AF-A0A923P5W3-F1
#
_entry.id   AF-A0A923P5W3-F1
#
_cell.length_a   1.000
_cell.length_b   1.000
_cell.length_c   1.000
_cell.angle_alpha   90.00
_cell.angle_beta   90.00
_cell.angle_gamma   90.00
#
_symmetry.space_group_name_H-M   'P 1'
#
loop_
_entity.id
_entity.type
_entity.pdbx_description
1 polymer ?
#
loop_
_entity_poly.entity_id
_entity_poly.type
_entity_poly.pdbx_seq_one_letter_code
_entity_poly.pdbx_strand_id
1 'polypeptide(L)'
;MSTPAPLVVGHWPQGVAPVPAGVGLATIWRIDTCLRSLLVGAGQAAASTIAALTPPETRHGAAAYAFLLEFSCGLKSAIPGETNVFGQFRRAWETFRDNAPAAAADALAPVVTGLVRDTRAIRNTHLDDIGGASYGSLVRRLLRAAPAEPLLVVGAGELAQSLLPFFRAQSIGTWSRRPPGAAFVAAGRVFAAEAGAEAARWARHVVITTPVDPANDGRWFDWLEAAGTARSLVHLGRRRGSGQPWPAGIHSHDLDDVFDLRRSQQNIRSLQVARARQDCRQRAREWAATAAAATTSWPHRAAG
;
A
#
# COMPACT_ATOMS: atom_id res chain seq x y z
N MET A 1 -36.30 -6.32 12.03
CA MET A 1 -35.02 -5.87 11.44
C MET A 1 -34.60 -4.62 12.19
N SER A 2 -33.45 -4.68 12.87
CA SER A 2 -33.01 -3.64 13.80
C SER A 2 -32.63 -2.36 13.07
N THR A 3 -32.99 -1.22 13.67
CA THR A 3 -32.51 0.12 13.34
C THR A 3 -30.99 0.09 13.09
N PRO A 4 -30.45 0.74 12.04
CA PRO A 4 -29.00 0.82 11.86
C PRO A 4 -28.39 1.53 13.06
N ALA A 5 -27.73 0.74 13.90
CA ALA A 5 -27.19 1.21 15.15
C ALA A 5 -26.06 2.22 14.85
N PRO A 6 -25.92 3.32 15.62
CA PRO A 6 -24.95 4.36 15.33
C PRO A 6 -23.53 3.80 15.25
N LEU A 7 -22.89 3.96 14.09
CA LEU A 7 -21.50 3.58 13.87
C LEU A 7 -20.58 4.45 14.73
N VAL A 8 -19.62 3.85 15.42
CA VAL A 8 -18.62 4.53 16.24
C VAL A 8 -17.23 3.99 15.92
N VAL A 9 -16.24 4.88 15.94
CA VAL A 9 -14.82 4.55 15.79
C VAL A 9 -14.02 5.24 16.88
N GLY A 10 -13.24 4.47 17.64
CA GLY A 10 -12.17 4.97 18.50
C GLY A 10 -10.81 4.82 17.81
N HIS A 11 -10.02 5.89 17.77
CA HIS A 11 -8.72 5.92 17.12
C HIS A 11 -7.60 6.21 18.13
N TRP A 12 -6.64 5.28 18.23
CA TRP A 12 -5.40 5.43 18.99
C TRP A 12 -4.20 5.59 18.04
N PRO A 13 -3.66 6.81 17.87
CA PRO A 13 -2.48 7.02 17.04
C PRO A 13 -1.22 6.44 17.70
N GLN A 14 -0.17 6.22 16.89
CA GLN A 14 1.13 5.79 17.38
C GLN A 14 1.67 6.72 18.47
N GLY A 15 2.25 6.14 19.53
CA GLY A 15 2.79 6.89 20.67
C GLY A 15 1.78 7.17 21.78
N VAL A 16 0.50 6.83 21.59
CA VAL A 16 -0.49 6.77 22.68
C VAL A 16 -0.43 5.39 23.32
N ALA A 17 -0.76 5.33 24.63
CA ALA A 17 -0.87 4.07 25.36
C ALA A 17 -1.74 3.05 24.57
N PRO A 18 -1.34 1.77 24.54
CA PRO A 18 -2.08 0.75 23.80
C PRO A 18 -3.51 0.63 24.33
N VAL A 19 -4.43 0.18 23.46
CA VAL A 19 -5.82 -0.07 23.85
C VAL A 19 -5.83 -1.01 25.07
N PRO A 20 -6.38 -0.58 26.21
CA PRO A 20 -6.44 -1.41 27.41
C PRO A 20 -7.15 -2.74 27.13
N ALA A 21 -6.62 -3.84 27.66
CA ALA A 21 -7.37 -5.10 27.70
C ALA A 21 -8.56 -4.92 28.65
N GLY A 22 -9.77 -5.30 28.22
CA GLY A 22 -10.97 -5.05 29.03
C GLY A 22 -12.22 -5.79 28.57
N VAL A 23 -13.19 -5.85 29.49
CA VAL A 23 -14.51 -6.46 29.31
C VAL A 23 -15.31 -5.66 28.29
N GLY A 24 -16.01 -6.35 27.37
CA GLY A 24 -16.88 -5.71 26.36
C GLY A 24 -16.24 -5.50 24.98
N LEU A 25 -14.97 -5.88 24.77
CA LEU A 25 -14.33 -5.82 23.45
C LEU A 25 -14.79 -6.91 22.48
N ALA A 26 -15.46 -7.97 22.95
CA ALA A 26 -15.92 -9.09 22.11
C ALA A 26 -16.92 -8.68 21.02
N THR A 27 -17.64 -7.57 21.22
CA THR A 27 -18.59 -7.01 20.26
C THR A 27 -18.02 -5.83 19.47
N ILE A 28 -16.73 -5.53 19.63
CA ILE A 28 -16.03 -4.40 19.01
C ILE A 28 -14.98 -4.96 18.05
N TRP A 29 -15.06 -4.52 16.81
CA TRP A 29 -14.10 -4.89 15.80
C TRP A 29 -12.80 -4.09 15.96
N ARG A 30 -11.71 -4.79 16.26
CA ARG A 30 -10.38 -4.20 16.44
C ARG A 30 -9.53 -4.33 15.17
N ILE A 31 -8.85 -3.25 14.81
CA ILE A 31 -7.88 -3.21 13.69
C ILE A 31 -6.56 -2.64 14.21
N ASP A 32 -5.54 -3.48 14.29
CA ASP A 32 -4.19 -3.06 14.68
C ASP A 32 -3.29 -2.90 13.45
N THR A 33 -2.53 -1.82 13.44
CA THR A 33 -1.49 -1.55 12.45
C THR A 33 -0.24 -1.06 13.17
N CYS A 34 0.90 -0.99 12.47
CA CYS A 34 2.14 -0.45 13.04
C CYS A 34 2.03 1.03 13.49
N LEU A 35 1.05 1.78 12.98
CA LEU A 35 0.93 3.23 13.19
C LEU A 35 -0.30 3.63 14.03
N ARG A 36 -1.22 2.72 14.33
CA ARG A 36 -2.44 2.99 15.09
C ARG A 36 -3.20 1.73 15.43
N SER A 37 -4.07 1.84 16.42
CA SER A 37 -5.15 0.89 16.70
C SER A 37 -6.51 1.55 16.49
N LEU A 38 -7.45 0.84 15.88
CA LEU A 38 -8.83 1.26 15.71
C LEU A 38 -9.78 0.30 16.42
N LEU A 39 -10.78 0.85 17.09
CA LEU A 39 -11.93 0.12 17.59
C LEU A 39 -13.17 0.58 16.84
N VAL A 40 -13.92 -0.35 16.26
CA VAL A 40 -15.12 -0.08 15.46
C VAL A 40 -16.30 -0.81 16.06
N GLY A 41 -17.40 -0.11 16.27
CA GLY A 41 -18.61 -0.69 16.85
C GLY A 41 -19.87 -0.10 16.26
N ALA A 42 -20.98 -0.80 16.46
CA ALA A 42 -22.31 -0.35 16.09
C ALA A 42 -23.19 -0.31 17.34
N GLY A 43 -23.91 0.80 17.53
CA GLY A 43 -24.88 0.96 18.61
C GLY A 43 -24.35 1.64 19.86
N GLN A 44 -25.30 1.98 20.74
CA GLN A 44 -25.02 2.76 21.94
C GLN A 44 -24.09 2.02 22.91
N ALA A 45 -24.23 0.71 23.05
CA ALA A 45 -23.37 -0.09 23.92
C ALA A 45 -21.90 0.01 23.49
N ALA A 46 -21.62 -0.20 22.19
CA ALA A 46 -20.27 -0.07 21.66
C ALA A 46 -19.73 1.36 21.77
N ALA A 47 -20.58 2.37 21.55
CA ALA A 47 -20.20 3.78 21.72
C ALA A 47 -19.80 4.10 23.16
N SER A 48 -20.58 3.64 24.14
CA SER A 48 -20.26 3.81 25.56
C SER A 48 -18.97 3.09 25.94
N THR A 49 -18.77 1.85 25.47
CA THR A 49 -17.53 1.10 25.74
C THR A 49 -16.30 1.80 25.15
N ILE A 50 -16.37 2.27 23.90
CA ILE A 50 -15.25 2.98 23.26
C ILE A 50 -14.97 4.31 23.95
N ALA A 51 -16.00 5.07 24.32
CA ALA A 51 -15.85 6.36 24.99
C ALA A 51 -15.28 6.23 26.42
N ALA A 52 -15.52 5.10 27.09
CA ALA A 52 -14.98 4.83 28.43
C ALA A 52 -13.48 4.48 28.42
N LEU A 53 -12.92 4.14 27.25
CA LEU A 53 -11.48 3.97 27.09
C LEU A 53 -10.87 5.34 26.85
N THR A 54 -9.77 5.69 27.52
CA THR A 54 -9.07 7.00 27.39
C THR A 54 -7.64 6.77 26.90
N PRO A 55 -7.05 7.60 26.01
CA PRO A 55 -7.63 8.69 25.21
C PRO A 55 -7.75 8.34 23.70
N PRO A 56 -8.91 7.86 23.22
CA PRO A 56 -9.20 7.77 21.80
C PRO A 56 -9.80 9.06 21.25
N GLU A 57 -9.38 9.41 20.04
CA GLU A 57 -10.18 10.27 19.20
C GLU A 57 -11.42 9.50 18.74
N THR A 58 -12.60 9.85 19.28
CA THR A 58 -13.86 9.16 18.94
C THR A 58 -14.59 9.86 17.80
N ARG A 59 -15.19 9.08 16.90
CA ARG A 59 -15.96 9.55 15.73
C ARG A 59 -17.27 8.77 15.64
N HIS A 60 -18.32 9.42 15.16
CA HIS A 60 -19.66 8.83 15.06
C HIS A 60 -20.27 8.98 13.66
N GLY A 61 -21.16 8.07 13.29
CA GLY A 61 -21.99 8.14 12.09
C GLY A 61 -21.19 8.39 10.81
N ALA A 62 -21.60 9.40 10.04
CA ALA A 62 -20.91 9.78 8.80
C ALA A 62 -19.41 10.09 9.02
N ALA A 63 -19.04 10.71 10.15
CA ALA A 63 -17.63 11.00 10.43
C ALA A 63 -16.82 9.73 10.71
N ALA A 64 -17.42 8.73 11.37
CA ALA A 64 -16.82 7.42 11.57
C ALA A 64 -16.64 6.69 10.23
N TYR A 65 -17.67 6.69 9.38
CA TYR A 65 -17.63 6.06 8.05
C TYR A 65 -16.58 6.71 7.15
N ALA A 66 -16.56 8.04 7.06
CA ALA A 66 -15.56 8.80 6.29
C ALA A 66 -14.14 8.49 6.77
N PHE A 67 -13.93 8.39 8.08
CA PHE A 67 -12.63 8.05 8.64
C PHE A 67 -12.19 6.63 8.23
N LEU A 68 -13.08 5.64 8.30
CA LEU A 68 -12.79 4.26 7.87
C LEU A 68 -12.53 4.17 6.37
N LEU A 69 -13.24 4.95 5.54
CA LEU A 69 -12.94 5.07 4.10
C LEU A 69 -11.56 5.67 3.87
N GLU A 70 -11.23 6.79 4.50
CA GLU A 70 -9.89 7.40 4.37
C GLU A 70 -8.79 6.44 4.85
N PHE A 71 -9.02 5.70 5.94
CA PHE A 71 -8.10 4.69 6.44
C PHE A 71 -7.91 3.55 5.44
N SER A 72 -8.99 2.92 4.99
CA SER A 72 -8.94 1.78 4.07
C SER A 72 -8.49 2.16 2.64
N CYS A 73 -8.68 3.41 2.23
CA CYS A 73 -8.09 3.96 1.00
C CYS A 73 -6.59 4.26 1.15
N GLY A 74 -6.02 4.16 2.35
CA GLY A 74 -4.62 4.48 2.63
C GLY A 74 -4.33 5.99 2.70
N LEU A 75 -5.36 6.85 2.74
CA LEU A 75 -5.22 8.32 2.79
C LEU A 75 -4.79 8.85 4.17
N LYS A 76 -4.80 7.97 5.17
CA LYS A 76 -4.27 8.21 6.51
C LYS A 76 -2.90 7.54 6.75
N SER A 77 -2.32 6.82 5.78
CA SER A 77 -0.97 6.22 5.90
C SER A 77 0.13 7.28 5.75
N ALA A 78 1.33 7.01 6.29
CA ALA A 78 2.54 7.79 6.02
C ALA A 78 2.90 7.79 4.52
N ILE A 79 2.49 6.76 3.78
CA ILE A 79 2.50 6.71 2.32
C ILE A 79 1.05 6.72 1.83
N PRO A 80 0.52 7.88 1.37
CA PRO A 80 -0.85 7.96 0.88
C PRO A 80 -1.11 6.97 -0.26
N GLY A 81 -2.17 6.16 -0.15
CA GLY A 81 -2.61 5.22 -1.19
C GLY A 81 -2.04 3.80 -1.10
N GLU A 82 -1.20 3.50 -0.10
CA GLU A 82 -0.66 2.16 0.15
C GLU A 82 -1.78 1.09 0.25
N THR A 83 -1.58 -0.07 -0.37
CA THR A 83 -2.55 -1.18 -0.43
C THR A 83 -2.55 -2.06 0.81
N ASN A 84 -1.48 -2.01 1.61
CA ASN A 84 -1.29 -2.87 2.79
C ASN A 84 -2.39 -2.66 3.84
N VAL A 85 -2.79 -1.40 4.05
CA VAL A 85 -3.83 -1.03 5.03
C VAL A 85 -5.19 -1.64 4.66
N PHE A 86 -5.54 -1.70 3.38
CA PHE A 86 -6.79 -2.33 2.94
C PHE A 86 -6.78 -3.85 3.17
N GLY A 87 -5.63 -4.50 2.94
CA GLY A 87 -5.45 -5.92 3.26
C GLY A 87 -5.57 -6.21 4.76
N GLN A 88 -4.97 -5.37 5.61
CA GLN A 88 -5.06 -5.46 7.07
C GLN A 88 -6.50 -5.27 7.55
N PHE A 89 -7.20 -4.27 7.01
CA PHE A 89 -8.63 -4.03 7.26
C PHE A 89 -9.46 -5.28 6.96
N ARG A 90 -9.29 -5.90 5.78
CA ARG A 90 -10.05 -7.10 5.41
C ARG A 90 -9.78 -8.30 6.33
N ARG A 91 -8.50 -8.58 6.63
CA ARG A 91 -8.12 -9.68 7.53
C ARG A 91 -8.69 -9.47 8.92
N ALA A 92 -8.61 -8.25 9.45
CA ALA A 92 -9.17 -7.93 10.76
C ALA A 92 -10.69 -8.15 10.79
N TRP A 93 -11.40 -7.84 9.71
CA TRP A 93 -12.83 -8.12 9.60
C TRP A 93 -13.14 -9.61 9.55
N GLU A 94 -12.41 -10.37 8.74
CA GLU A 94 -12.55 -11.83 8.64
C GLU A 94 -12.34 -12.47 10.03
N THR A 95 -11.27 -12.11 10.73
CA THR A 95 -11.02 -12.55 12.12
C THR A 95 -12.16 -12.16 13.06
N PHE A 96 -12.64 -10.92 13.02
CA PHE A 96 -13.72 -10.48 13.91
C PHE A 96 -15.02 -11.25 13.66
N ARG A 97 -15.43 -11.38 12.39
CA ARG A 97 -16.64 -12.10 12.01
C ARG A 97 -16.61 -13.56 12.49
N ASP A 98 -15.44 -14.20 12.44
CA ASP A 98 -15.31 -15.61 12.79
C ASP A 98 -15.27 -15.85 14.31
N ASN A 99 -14.99 -14.82 15.12
CA ASN A 99 -14.83 -14.96 16.59
C ASN A 99 -15.83 -14.15 17.43
N ALA A 100 -16.52 -13.17 16.85
CA ALA A 100 -17.47 -12.31 17.56
C ALA A 100 -18.86 -12.96 17.66
N PRO A 101 -19.69 -12.54 18.63
CA PRO A 101 -21.10 -12.91 18.66
C PRO A 101 -21.79 -12.55 17.32
N ALA A 102 -22.60 -13.46 16.78
CA ALA A 102 -23.25 -13.29 15.47
C ALA A 102 -23.99 -11.95 15.35
N ALA A 103 -24.74 -11.55 16.38
CA ALA A 103 -25.45 -10.27 16.39
C ALA A 103 -24.54 -9.04 16.22
N ALA A 104 -23.31 -9.08 16.75
CA ALA A 104 -22.35 -8.00 16.61
C ALA A 104 -21.72 -7.98 15.20
N ALA A 105 -21.40 -9.16 14.65
CA ALA A 105 -20.94 -9.29 13.27
C ALA A 105 -22.02 -8.86 12.27
N ASP A 106 -23.25 -9.30 12.44
CA ASP A 106 -24.39 -8.96 11.58
C ASP A 106 -24.70 -7.46 11.61
N ALA A 107 -24.56 -6.80 12.77
CA ALA A 107 -24.74 -5.36 12.89
C ALA A 107 -23.70 -4.56 12.09
N LEU A 108 -22.46 -5.05 11.98
CA LEU A 108 -21.37 -4.38 11.26
C LEU A 108 -21.27 -4.81 9.78
N ALA A 109 -21.76 -5.99 9.41
CA ALA A 109 -21.59 -6.55 8.07
C ALA A 109 -22.09 -5.63 6.93
N PRO A 110 -23.25 -4.95 7.02
CA PRO A 110 -23.69 -4.00 6.00
C PRO A 110 -22.75 -2.81 5.86
N VAL A 111 -22.22 -2.31 6.99
CA VAL A 111 -21.25 -1.19 7.02
C VAL A 111 -19.95 -1.61 6.33
N VAL A 112 -19.41 -2.78 6.69
CA VAL A 112 -18.15 -3.28 6.11
C VAL A 112 -18.30 -3.58 4.62
N THR A 113 -19.44 -4.12 4.20
CA THR A 113 -19.74 -4.35 2.78
C THR A 113 -19.76 -3.04 2.00
N GLY A 114 -20.42 -2.01 2.54
CA GLY A 114 -20.39 -0.65 2.00
C GLY A 114 -18.97 -0.09 1.90
N LEU A 115 -18.19 -0.18 2.98
CA LEU A 115 -16.81 0.29 3.02
C LEU A 115 -15.93 -0.42 1.98
N VAL A 116 -16.02 -1.74 1.83
CA VAL A 116 -15.24 -2.49 0.84
C VAL A 116 -15.59 -2.05 -0.59
N ARG A 117 -16.88 -1.90 -0.89
CA ARG A 117 -17.35 -1.42 -2.20
C ARG A 117 -16.84 -0.01 -2.49
N ASP A 118 -17.05 0.90 -1.56
CA ASP A 118 -16.72 2.32 -1.71
C ASP A 118 -15.21 2.54 -1.77
N THR A 119 -14.43 1.82 -0.96
CA THR A 119 -12.97 1.85 -1.01
C THR A 119 -12.43 1.40 -2.36
N ARG A 120 -12.99 0.35 -2.96
CA ARG A 120 -12.60 -0.06 -4.32
C ARG A 120 -12.96 1.03 -5.35
N ALA A 121 -14.16 1.60 -5.27
CA ALA A 121 -14.60 2.64 -6.18
C ALA A 121 -13.73 3.91 -6.09
N ILE A 122 -13.45 4.40 -4.88
CA ILE A 122 -12.59 5.56 -4.63
C ILE A 122 -11.18 5.28 -5.10
N ARG A 123 -10.63 4.09 -4.80
CA ARG A 123 -9.29 3.72 -5.22
C ARG A 123 -9.17 3.68 -6.73
N ASN A 124 -10.09 3.02 -7.43
CA ASN A 124 -10.05 2.94 -8.89
C ASN A 124 -10.29 4.30 -9.56
N THR A 125 -11.09 5.18 -8.95
CA THR A 125 -11.41 6.49 -9.56
C THR A 125 -10.30 7.53 -9.32
N HIS A 126 -9.70 7.55 -8.13
CA HIS A 126 -8.82 8.64 -7.71
C HIS A 126 -7.39 8.20 -7.39
N LEU A 127 -7.18 6.91 -7.08
CA LEU A 127 -5.93 6.40 -6.49
C LEU A 127 -5.26 5.30 -7.34
N ASP A 128 -5.82 4.94 -8.49
CA ASP A 128 -5.36 3.84 -9.35
C ASP A 128 -3.92 4.06 -9.86
N ASP A 129 -3.50 5.33 -9.95
CA ASP A 129 -2.13 5.74 -10.29
C ASP A 129 -1.31 6.30 -9.09
N ILE A 130 -1.88 6.41 -7.90
CA ILE A 130 -1.11 6.84 -6.71
C ILE A 130 -0.16 5.73 -6.23
N GLY A 131 -0.46 4.46 -6.58
CA GLY A 131 0.46 3.33 -6.46
C GLY A 131 1.76 3.46 -7.27
N GLY A 132 1.86 4.46 -8.16
CA GLY A 132 3.06 4.80 -8.93
C GLY A 132 4.24 5.37 -8.12
N ALA A 133 4.18 5.34 -6.78
CA ALA A 133 5.24 5.74 -5.87
C ALA A 133 6.07 4.57 -5.30
N SER A 134 5.83 3.33 -5.74
CA SER A 134 6.75 2.25 -5.41
C SER A 134 8.10 2.51 -6.10
N TYR A 135 9.19 2.01 -5.52
CA TYR A 135 10.49 2.04 -6.19
C TYR A 135 10.39 1.42 -7.59
N GLY A 136 9.61 0.34 -7.76
CA GLY A 136 9.42 -0.33 -9.05
C GLY A 136 8.83 0.56 -10.15
N SER A 137 7.77 1.30 -9.87
CA SER A 137 7.15 2.19 -10.86
C SER A 137 8.02 3.39 -11.21
N LEU A 138 8.75 3.93 -10.23
CA LEU A 138 9.68 5.04 -10.46
C LEU A 138 10.90 4.58 -11.28
N VAL A 139 11.50 3.45 -10.90
CA VAL A 139 12.61 2.84 -11.64
C VAL A 139 12.19 2.52 -13.07
N ARG A 140 11.01 1.97 -13.29
CA ARG A 140 10.49 1.70 -14.64
C ARG A 140 10.40 2.96 -15.49
N ARG A 141 9.95 4.08 -14.90
CA ARG A 141 9.88 5.38 -15.60
C ARG A 141 11.25 5.97 -15.89
N LEU A 142 12.23 5.78 -15.00
CA LEU A 142 13.61 6.22 -15.22
C LEU A 142 14.26 5.42 -16.36
N LEU A 143 14.12 4.10 -16.33
CA LEU A 143 14.71 3.20 -17.34
C LEU A 143 14.12 3.40 -18.74
N ARG A 144 12.81 3.73 -18.83
CA ARG A 144 12.07 3.85 -20.11
C ARG A 144 12.23 2.62 -21.02
N ALA A 145 12.32 1.44 -20.42
CA ALA A 145 12.47 0.17 -21.14
C ALA A 145 11.24 -0.10 -22.00
N ALA A 146 11.47 -0.46 -23.26
CA ALA A 146 10.43 -0.97 -24.15
C ALA A 146 10.00 -2.39 -23.72
N PRO A 147 8.82 -2.87 -24.16
CA PRO A 147 8.43 -4.25 -23.97
C PRO A 147 9.47 -5.23 -24.53
N ALA A 148 9.60 -6.39 -23.88
CA ALA A 148 10.53 -7.47 -24.17
C ALA A 148 12.04 -7.12 -24.07
N GLU A 149 12.43 -5.87 -23.83
CA GLU A 149 13.84 -5.53 -23.63
C GLU A 149 14.42 -6.24 -22.38
N PRO A 150 15.66 -6.75 -22.44
CA PRO A 150 16.31 -7.42 -21.32
C PRO A 150 16.55 -6.48 -20.13
N LEU A 151 15.92 -6.77 -19.00
CA LEU A 151 16.11 -6.10 -17.72
C LEU A 151 16.82 -7.03 -16.76
N LEU A 152 18.01 -6.63 -16.31
CA LEU A 152 18.76 -7.34 -15.29
C LEU A 152 18.54 -6.70 -13.92
N VAL A 153 18.11 -7.50 -12.95
CA VAL A 153 18.05 -7.14 -11.53
C VAL A 153 19.26 -7.74 -10.82
N VAL A 154 20.07 -6.90 -10.21
CA VAL A 154 21.28 -7.25 -9.46
C VAL A 154 20.97 -7.19 -7.97
N GLY A 155 20.91 -8.36 -7.34
CA GLY A 155 20.43 -8.56 -5.99
C GLY A 155 19.09 -9.31 -5.96
N ALA A 156 18.84 -10.02 -4.86
CA ALA A 156 17.65 -10.87 -4.68
C ALA A 156 16.96 -10.62 -3.33
N GLY A 157 17.19 -9.45 -2.72
CA GLY A 157 16.55 -9.05 -1.47
C GLY A 157 15.10 -8.59 -1.65
N GLU A 158 14.45 -8.23 -0.55
CA GLU A 158 13.04 -7.79 -0.55
C GLU A 158 12.78 -6.62 -1.50
N LEU A 159 13.71 -5.65 -1.57
CA LEU A 159 13.59 -4.53 -2.50
C LEU A 159 13.52 -5.03 -3.94
N ALA A 160 14.45 -5.88 -4.37
CA ALA A 160 14.44 -6.46 -5.72
C ALA A 160 13.15 -7.23 -6.01
N GLN A 161 12.68 -8.04 -5.05
CA GLN A 161 11.45 -8.81 -5.20
C GLN A 161 10.23 -7.90 -5.38
N SER A 162 10.20 -6.76 -4.68
CA SER A 162 9.13 -5.76 -4.81
C SER A 162 9.12 -5.07 -6.19
N LEU A 163 10.22 -5.09 -6.95
CA LEU A 163 10.28 -4.49 -8.28
C LEU A 163 9.65 -5.39 -9.36
N LEU A 164 9.74 -6.72 -9.21
CA LEU A 164 9.34 -7.68 -10.25
C LEU A 164 7.93 -7.44 -10.83
N PRO A 165 6.89 -7.16 -10.03
CA PRO A 165 5.54 -6.95 -10.57
C PRO A 165 5.42 -5.78 -11.55
N PHE A 166 6.36 -4.83 -11.52
CA PHE A 166 6.33 -3.63 -12.36
C PHE A 166 6.94 -3.86 -13.74
N PHE A 167 7.73 -4.92 -13.91
CA PHE A 167 8.50 -5.22 -15.12
C PHE A 167 8.01 -6.47 -15.86
N ARG A 168 6.74 -6.85 -15.70
CA ARG A 168 6.14 -8.03 -16.36
C ARG A 168 6.19 -7.98 -17.89
N ALA A 169 6.34 -6.79 -18.46
CA ALA A 169 6.46 -6.60 -19.91
C ALA A 169 7.90 -6.78 -20.42
N GLN A 170 8.90 -6.85 -19.53
CA GLN A 170 10.31 -7.01 -19.88
C GLN A 170 10.72 -8.48 -19.81
N SER A 171 11.79 -8.83 -20.52
CA SER A 171 12.49 -10.09 -20.27
C SER A 171 13.33 -9.90 -19.01
N ILE A 172 13.00 -10.59 -17.91
CA ILE A 172 13.66 -10.39 -16.62
C ILE A 172 14.80 -11.39 -16.45
N GLY A 173 15.97 -10.85 -16.10
CA GLY A 173 17.15 -11.59 -15.67
C GLY A 173 17.48 -11.21 -14.24
N THR A 174 17.95 -12.16 -13.44
CA THR A 174 18.39 -11.91 -12.06
C THR A 174 19.79 -12.42 -11.85
N TRP A 175 20.65 -11.61 -11.26
CA TRP A 175 21.95 -12.03 -10.77
C TRP A 175 22.05 -11.73 -9.28
N SER A 176 22.59 -12.66 -8.49
CA SER A 176 22.87 -12.45 -7.08
C SER A 176 23.98 -13.37 -6.59
N ARG A 177 24.75 -12.91 -5.59
CA ARG A 177 25.81 -13.72 -4.96
C ARG A 177 25.31 -15.03 -4.33
N ARG A 178 24.05 -15.03 -3.90
CA ARG A 178 23.35 -16.20 -3.35
C ARG A 178 22.21 -16.59 -4.29
N PRO A 179 21.81 -17.87 -4.36
CA PRO A 179 20.67 -18.29 -5.17
C PRO A 179 19.42 -17.46 -4.84
N PRO A 180 18.74 -16.89 -5.84
CA PRO A 180 17.54 -16.10 -5.61
C PRO A 180 16.34 -17.00 -5.27
N GLY A 181 15.34 -16.44 -4.59
CA GLY A 181 14.12 -17.17 -4.24
C GLY A 181 13.23 -17.47 -5.45
N ALA A 182 12.19 -18.31 -5.22
CA ALA A 182 11.27 -18.80 -6.26
C ALA A 182 10.62 -17.69 -7.11
N ALA A 183 10.39 -16.50 -6.55
CA ALA A 183 9.82 -15.37 -7.29
C ALA A 183 10.68 -14.93 -8.48
N PHE A 184 12.01 -14.96 -8.35
CA PHE A 184 12.92 -14.59 -9.44
C PHE A 184 13.05 -15.70 -10.48
N VAL A 185 13.06 -16.97 -10.03
CA VAL A 185 13.03 -18.13 -10.92
C VAL A 185 11.77 -18.10 -11.79
N ALA A 186 10.62 -17.77 -11.20
CA ALA A 186 9.37 -17.63 -11.93
C ALA A 186 9.33 -16.39 -12.84
N ALA A 187 10.08 -15.33 -12.51
CA ALA A 187 10.10 -14.09 -13.27
C ALA A 187 10.92 -14.19 -14.57
N GLY A 188 11.91 -15.09 -14.63
CA GLY A 188 12.68 -15.31 -15.86
C GLY A 188 14.04 -15.95 -15.62
N ARG A 189 15.06 -15.40 -16.27
CA ARG A 189 16.40 -15.99 -16.30
C ARG A 189 17.13 -15.73 -14.98
N VAL A 190 17.77 -16.76 -14.43
CA VAL A 190 18.66 -16.63 -13.27
C VAL A 190 20.09 -16.91 -13.71
N PHE A 191 20.99 -15.97 -13.42
CA PHE A 191 22.42 -16.10 -13.69
C PHE A 191 23.14 -16.59 -12.43
N ALA A 192 24.11 -17.49 -12.61
CA ALA A 192 24.99 -17.93 -11.54
C ALA A 192 25.87 -16.78 -11.02
N ALA A 193 26.39 -16.89 -9.80
CA ALA A 193 27.15 -15.83 -9.15
C ALA A 193 28.41 -15.46 -9.95
N GLU A 194 29.06 -16.44 -10.55
CA GLU A 194 30.22 -16.34 -11.43
C GLU A 194 29.89 -15.80 -12.83
N ALA A 195 28.63 -15.84 -13.24
CA ALA A 195 28.18 -15.46 -14.58
C ALA A 195 27.85 -13.95 -14.72
N GLY A 196 28.49 -13.09 -13.93
CA GLY A 196 28.23 -11.64 -13.95
C GLY A 196 28.48 -10.98 -15.31
N ALA A 197 29.58 -11.34 -15.98
CA ALA A 197 29.90 -10.84 -17.32
C ALA A 197 28.90 -11.30 -18.39
N GLU A 198 28.35 -12.52 -18.26
CA GLU A 198 27.28 -12.99 -19.14
C GLU A 198 25.98 -12.23 -18.90
N ALA A 199 25.61 -12.03 -17.64
CA ALA A 199 24.44 -11.25 -17.26
C ALA A 199 24.52 -9.81 -17.81
N ALA A 200 25.70 -9.17 -17.71
CA ALA A 200 25.94 -7.84 -18.26
C ALA A 200 25.74 -7.78 -19.78
N ARG A 201 26.32 -8.73 -20.54
CA ARG A 201 26.14 -8.82 -22.01
C ARG A 201 24.70 -9.05 -22.43
N TRP A 202 23.93 -9.79 -21.63
CA TRP A 202 22.53 -10.04 -21.90
C TRP A 202 21.64 -8.81 -21.63
N ALA A 203 22.03 -7.95 -20.68
CA ALA A 203 21.21 -6.85 -20.21
C ALA A 203 21.22 -5.65 -21.16
N ARG A 204 20.02 -5.06 -21.36
CA ARG A 204 19.85 -3.72 -21.96
C ARG A 204 19.59 -2.66 -20.90
N HIS A 205 18.92 -3.05 -19.82
CA HIS A 205 18.67 -2.23 -18.64
C HIS A 205 19.16 -2.95 -17.39
N VAL A 206 19.72 -2.21 -16.44
CA VAL A 206 20.23 -2.78 -15.20
C VAL A 206 19.64 -2.07 -14.00
N VAL A 207 19.19 -2.83 -13.00
CA VAL A 207 18.78 -2.30 -11.70
C VAL A 207 19.60 -2.96 -10.61
N ILE A 208 20.42 -2.17 -9.93
CA ILE A 208 21.23 -2.64 -8.81
C ILE A 208 20.51 -2.30 -7.50
N THR A 209 20.18 -3.34 -6.75
CA THR A 209 19.47 -3.22 -5.47
C THR A 209 20.33 -3.64 -4.28
N THR A 210 21.62 -3.86 -4.49
CA THR A 210 22.57 -4.09 -3.40
C THR A 210 22.97 -2.77 -2.74
N PRO A 211 23.39 -2.78 -1.46
CA PRO A 211 24.08 -1.63 -0.87
C PRO A 211 25.31 -1.23 -1.68
N VAL A 212 25.75 0.02 -1.56
CA VAL A 212 27.02 0.48 -2.16
C VAL A 212 28.15 -0.39 -1.62
N ASP A 213 28.91 -0.97 -2.54
CA ASP A 213 30.08 -1.79 -2.25
C ASP A 213 31.09 -1.54 -3.37
N PRO A 214 32.17 -0.76 -3.13
CA PRO A 214 33.12 -0.38 -4.17
C PRO A 214 33.70 -1.56 -4.95
N ALA A 215 33.91 -2.71 -4.30
CA ALA A 215 34.43 -3.89 -4.96
C ALA A 215 33.39 -4.53 -5.90
N ASN A 216 32.12 -4.58 -5.47
CA ASN A 216 31.05 -5.09 -6.31
C ASN A 216 30.69 -4.12 -7.43
N ASP A 217 30.64 -2.84 -7.15
CA ASP A 217 30.32 -1.78 -8.09
C ASP A 217 31.43 -1.67 -9.15
N GLY A 218 32.69 -1.88 -8.76
CA GLY A 218 33.83 -2.03 -9.68
C GLY A 218 33.67 -3.20 -10.64
N ARG A 219 33.31 -4.39 -10.14
CA ARG A 219 33.03 -5.55 -11.02
C ARG A 219 31.92 -5.27 -12.02
N TRP A 220 30.83 -4.64 -11.57
CA TRP A 220 29.72 -4.27 -12.46
C TRP A 220 30.13 -3.20 -13.47
N PHE A 221 30.99 -2.26 -13.09
CA PHE A 221 31.55 -1.29 -14.02
C PHE A 221 32.30 -2.02 -15.15
N ASP A 222 33.27 -2.87 -14.80
CA ASP A 222 34.11 -3.58 -15.78
C ASP A 222 33.27 -4.48 -16.70
N TRP A 223 32.30 -5.21 -16.14
CA TRP A 223 31.42 -6.07 -16.92
C TRP A 223 30.50 -5.31 -17.86
N LEU A 224 29.96 -4.16 -17.43
CA LEU A 224 29.07 -3.35 -18.26
C LEU A 224 29.85 -2.59 -19.34
N GLU A 225 31.05 -2.12 -19.02
CA GLU A 225 31.95 -1.48 -19.98
C GLU A 225 32.36 -2.46 -21.08
N ALA A 226 32.84 -3.65 -20.69
CA ALA A 226 33.24 -4.69 -21.64
C ALA A 226 32.06 -5.21 -22.49
N ALA A 227 30.85 -5.24 -21.92
CA ALA A 227 29.66 -5.66 -22.64
C ALA A 227 29.19 -4.64 -23.67
N GLY A 228 29.18 -3.35 -23.34
CA GLY A 228 28.69 -2.27 -24.22
C GLY A 228 27.20 -2.35 -24.60
N THR A 229 26.43 -3.26 -23.99
CA THR A 229 25.02 -3.52 -24.33
C THR A 229 24.03 -2.71 -23.49
N ALA A 230 24.41 -2.32 -22.28
CA ALA A 230 23.53 -1.59 -21.38
C ALA A 230 23.29 -0.16 -21.87
N ARG A 231 22.02 0.28 -21.85
CA ARG A 231 21.61 1.65 -22.20
C ARG A 231 21.33 2.51 -20.98
N SER A 232 20.81 1.89 -19.93
CA SER A 232 20.46 2.60 -18.70
C SER A 232 20.66 1.74 -17.47
N LEU A 233 20.99 2.39 -16.37
CA LEU A 233 21.23 1.74 -15.09
C LEU A 233 20.56 2.54 -13.98
N VAL A 234 19.90 1.86 -13.04
CA VAL A 234 19.46 2.50 -11.78
C VAL A 234 20.11 1.78 -10.61
N HIS A 235 20.85 2.53 -9.78
CA HIS A 235 21.47 1.98 -8.58
C HIS A 235 20.75 2.46 -7.32
N LEU A 236 19.88 1.62 -6.75
CA LEU A 236 19.03 1.98 -5.61
C LEU A 236 19.76 2.03 -4.26
N GLY A 237 20.96 1.45 -4.17
CA GLY A 237 21.80 1.58 -2.97
C GLY A 237 22.59 2.90 -2.91
N ARG A 238 22.69 3.65 -4.00
CA ARG A 238 23.69 4.71 -4.18
C ARG A 238 23.05 6.09 -4.13
N ARG A 239 23.72 7.04 -3.47
CA ARG A 239 23.31 8.46 -3.38
C ARG A 239 24.08 9.30 -4.41
N ARG A 240 23.55 10.46 -4.78
CA ARG A 240 24.21 11.37 -5.71
C ARG A 240 25.61 11.73 -5.23
N GLY A 241 26.59 11.62 -6.13
CA GLY A 241 28.00 11.92 -5.83
C GLY A 241 28.74 10.89 -4.98
N SER A 242 28.09 9.81 -4.52
CA SER A 242 28.81 8.69 -3.88
C SER A 242 29.35 7.73 -4.94
N GLY A 243 30.55 7.16 -4.79
CA GLY A 243 31.11 6.14 -5.70
C GLY A 243 31.63 6.66 -7.07
N GLN A 244 32.24 5.76 -7.85
CA GLN A 244 32.78 6.07 -9.19
C GLN A 244 31.69 6.21 -10.26
N PRO A 245 31.82 7.04 -11.30
CA PRO A 245 30.84 7.11 -12.38
C PRO A 245 30.67 5.75 -13.07
N TRP A 246 29.50 5.50 -13.66
CA TRP A 246 29.27 4.32 -14.50
C TRP A 246 29.87 4.54 -15.90
N PRO A 247 30.07 3.47 -16.70
CA PRO A 247 30.68 3.58 -18.02
C PRO A 247 30.00 4.63 -18.90
N ALA A 248 30.81 5.32 -19.70
CA ALA A 248 30.31 6.36 -20.62
C ALA A 248 29.27 5.77 -21.59
N GLY A 249 28.20 6.51 -21.84
CA GLY A 249 27.10 6.08 -22.73
C GLY A 249 25.95 5.35 -22.03
N ILE A 250 26.09 4.97 -20.75
CA ILE A 250 24.99 4.45 -19.95
C ILE A 250 24.26 5.62 -19.28
N HIS A 251 22.95 5.73 -19.49
CA HIS A 251 22.10 6.63 -18.73
C HIS A 251 21.91 6.09 -17.31
N SER A 252 22.75 6.54 -16.38
CA SER A 252 22.69 6.11 -14.99
C SER A 252 21.82 7.01 -14.13
N HIS A 253 21.05 6.40 -13.24
CA HIS A 253 20.30 7.07 -12.18
C HIS A 253 20.66 6.51 -10.82
N ASP A 254 20.58 7.38 -9.81
CA ASP A 254 20.80 7.02 -8.41
C ASP A 254 19.49 7.09 -7.59
N LEU A 255 19.60 6.84 -6.29
CA LEU A 255 18.47 6.88 -5.38
C LEU A 255 17.86 8.29 -5.24
N ASP A 256 18.66 9.34 -5.39
CA ASP A 256 18.17 10.72 -5.33
C ASP A 256 17.34 11.07 -6.57
N ASP A 257 17.68 10.56 -7.74
CA ASP A 257 16.86 10.73 -8.96
C ASP A 257 15.47 10.08 -8.81
N VAL A 258 15.41 8.92 -8.14
CA VAL A 258 14.13 8.28 -7.79
C VAL A 258 13.31 9.19 -6.87
N PHE A 259 13.95 9.83 -5.88
CA PHE A 259 13.29 10.77 -4.98
C PHE A 259 12.87 12.07 -5.67
N ASP A 260 13.67 12.59 -6.60
CA ASP A 260 13.34 13.77 -7.41
C ASP A 260 12.14 13.49 -8.30
N LEU A 261 12.11 12.32 -8.95
CA LEU A 261 10.96 11.88 -9.74
C LEU A 261 9.71 11.67 -8.87
N ARG A 262 9.88 11.21 -7.63
CA ARG A 262 8.76 11.11 -6.67
C ARG A 262 8.23 12.50 -6.29
N ARG A 263 9.13 13.47 -6.04
CA ARG A 263 8.77 14.85 -5.68
C ARG A 263 8.06 15.58 -6.81
N SER A 264 8.54 15.46 -8.04
CA SER A 264 7.88 16.08 -9.21
C SER A 264 6.47 15.52 -9.46
N GLN A 265 6.19 14.29 -9.01
CA GLN A 265 4.85 13.69 -9.05
C GLN A 265 3.92 14.14 -7.89
N GLN A 266 4.43 14.76 -6.82
CA GLN A 266 3.61 15.13 -5.66
C GLN A 266 2.60 16.25 -5.95
N ASN A 267 2.86 17.15 -6.92
CA ASN A 267 1.94 18.25 -7.23
C ASN A 267 0.61 17.80 -7.85
N ILE A 268 0.62 16.74 -8.67
CA ILE A 268 -0.61 16.11 -9.22
C ILE A 268 -1.35 15.31 -8.13
N ARG A 269 -0.61 14.72 -7.18
CA ARG A 269 -1.15 13.90 -6.10
C ARG A 269 -1.94 14.69 -5.06
N SER A 270 -1.54 15.91 -4.74
CA SER A 270 -2.28 16.74 -3.78
C SER A 270 -3.74 16.94 -4.20
N LEU A 271 -3.98 17.12 -5.50
CA LEU A 271 -5.31 17.25 -6.06
C LEU A 271 -6.09 15.92 -6.06
N GLN A 272 -5.44 14.80 -6.42
CA GLN A 272 -6.07 13.48 -6.38
C GLN A 272 -6.41 13.02 -4.96
N VAL A 273 -5.52 13.26 -3.99
CA VAL A 273 -5.78 12.99 -2.56
C VAL A 273 -6.90 13.88 -2.03
N ALA A 274 -6.93 15.15 -2.43
CA ALA A 274 -8.03 16.06 -2.06
C ALA A 274 -9.38 15.57 -2.63
N ARG A 275 -9.41 15.16 -3.90
CA ARG A 275 -10.60 14.58 -4.55
C ARG A 275 -11.05 13.28 -3.90
N ALA A 276 -10.11 12.37 -3.59
CA ALA A 276 -10.42 11.13 -2.88
C ALA A 276 -11.00 11.40 -1.48
N ARG A 277 -10.45 12.36 -0.72
CA ARG A 277 -11.02 12.79 0.58
C ARG A 277 -12.41 13.40 0.42
N GLN A 278 -12.64 14.16 -0.64
CA GLN A 278 -13.97 14.70 -0.94
C GLN A 278 -14.97 13.59 -1.26
N ASP A 279 -14.59 12.57 -2.04
CA ASP A 279 -15.42 11.41 -2.35
C ASP A 279 -15.70 10.57 -1.10
N CYS A 280 -14.71 10.34 -0.22
CA CYS A 280 -14.92 9.71 1.09
C CYS A 280 -16.01 10.43 1.90
N ARG A 281 -15.96 11.76 1.96
CA ARG A 281 -16.97 12.57 2.67
C ARG A 281 -18.33 12.50 2.00
N GLN A 282 -18.38 12.49 0.67
CA GLN A 282 -19.63 12.41 -0.09
C GLN A 282 -20.34 11.08 0.16
N ARG A 283 -19.64 9.96 -0.02
CA ARG A 283 -20.18 8.61 0.23
C ARG A 283 -20.58 8.39 1.68
N ALA A 284 -19.85 8.96 2.63
CA ALA A 284 -20.23 8.92 4.04
C ALA A 284 -21.56 9.64 4.33
N ARG A 285 -21.84 10.76 3.63
CA ARG A 285 -23.13 11.44 3.72
C ARG A 285 -24.26 10.60 3.10
N GLU A 286 -24.02 10.00 1.95
CA GLU A 286 -24.99 9.11 1.28
C GLU A 286 -25.32 7.87 2.11
N TRP A 287 -24.29 7.26 2.72
CA TRP A 287 -24.45 6.15 3.66
C TRP A 287 -25.30 6.57 4.86
N ALA A 288 -25.00 7.73 5.47
CA ALA A 288 -25.76 8.23 6.62
C ALA A 288 -27.22 8.57 6.26
N ALA A 289 -27.47 9.15 5.09
CA ALA A 289 -28.82 9.42 4.60
C ALA A 289 -29.61 8.13 4.39
N THR A 290 -28.98 7.09 3.82
CA THR A 290 -29.60 5.77 3.63
C THR A 290 -29.93 5.11 4.97
N ALA A 291 -29.01 5.19 5.95
CA ALA A 291 -29.23 4.67 7.29
C ALA A 291 -30.37 5.41 8.02
N ALA A 292 -30.46 6.73 7.86
CA ALA A 292 -31.56 7.52 8.41
C ALA A 292 -32.91 7.15 7.76
N ALA A 293 -32.96 7.04 6.43
CA ALA A 293 -34.18 6.68 5.71
C ALA A 293 -34.72 5.28 6.08
N ALA A 294 -33.82 4.29 6.27
CA ALA A 294 -34.18 2.96 6.75
C ALA A 294 -34.75 2.97 8.19
N THR A 295 -34.49 4.02 8.95
CA THR A 295 -35.03 4.22 10.31
C THR A 295 -36.41 4.89 10.28
N THR A 296 -36.69 5.71 9.26
CA THR A 296 -37.94 6.49 9.14
C THR A 296 -39.03 5.75 8.35
N SER A 297 -38.70 4.77 7.50
CA SER A 297 -39.68 4.01 6.73
C SER A 297 -40.39 2.94 7.58
N TRP A 298 -41.25 3.36 8.51
CA TRP A 298 -42.25 2.50 9.13
C TRP A 298 -43.59 3.25 9.23
N PRO A 299 -44.59 2.96 8.38
CA PRO A 299 -45.93 3.46 8.60
C PRO A 299 -46.63 2.62 9.69
N HIS A 300 -47.26 3.32 10.64
CA HIS A 300 -48.28 2.80 11.54
C HIS A 300 -49.19 1.81 10.79
N ARG A 301 -49.11 0.50 11.10
CA ARG A 301 -50.32 -0.33 11.03
C ARG A 301 -51.12 0.01 12.27
N ALA A 302 -52.04 0.95 12.09
CA ALA A 302 -53.15 1.15 13.00
C ALA A 302 -53.82 -0.20 13.25
N ALA A 303 -54.02 -0.51 14.53
CA ALA A 303 -54.88 -1.59 14.95
C ALA A 303 -56.29 -1.34 14.39
N GLY A 304 -56.81 -2.34 13.69
CA GLY A 304 -58.20 -2.53 13.33
C GLY A 304 -58.52 -4.00 13.57
#